data_AF-A0A7C1R4A5-F1
#
_entry.id   AF-A0A7C1R4A5-F1
#
_cell.length_a   1.000
_cell.length_b   1.000
_cell.length_c   1.000
_cell.angle_alpha   90.00
_cell.angle_beta   90.00
_cell.angle_gamma   90.00
#
_symmetry.space_group_name_H-M   'P 1'
#
loop_
_entity.id
_entity.type
_entity.pdbx_description
1 polymer ?
#
loop_
_entity_poly.entity_id
_entity_poly.type
_entity_poly.pdbx_seq_one_letter_code
_entity_poly.pdbx_strand_id
1 'polypeptide(L)' 'MFPKKGASEEEVLAELEEKTSEDLTFDSGRILGSMCTNPHPFAAEVVRRYIDRNLGDPGL' A
#
# COMPACT_ATOMS: atom_id res chain seq x y z
N MET A 1 -4.29 17.16 -16.97
CA MET A 1 -3.24 18.19 -16.81
C MET A 1 -2.74 18.07 -15.39
N PHE A 2 -1.43 17.92 -15.15
CA PHE A 2 -0.91 17.85 -13.78
C PHE A 2 -1.06 19.21 -13.08
N PRO A 3 -1.36 19.24 -11.77
CA PRO A 3 -1.50 20.48 -11.02
C PRO A 3 -0.14 21.20 -10.94
N LYS A 4 -0.19 22.53 -10.89
CA LYS A 4 1.02 23.37 -10.78
C LYS A 4 1.65 23.36 -9.37
N LYS A 5 0.94 22.83 -8.37
CA LYS A 5 1.36 22.70 -6.98
C LYS A 5 0.96 21.32 -6.45
N GLY A 6 1.68 20.82 -5.45
CA GLY A 6 1.30 19.61 -4.73
C GLY A 6 0.08 19.84 -3.83
N ALA A 7 -0.61 18.76 -3.50
CA ALA A 7 -1.69 18.72 -2.52
C ALA A 7 -1.14 18.53 -1.09
N SER A 8 -1.97 18.77 -0.08
CA SER A 8 -1.62 18.44 1.31
C SER A 8 -1.60 16.93 1.54
N GLU A 9 -0.99 16.49 2.63
CA GLU A 9 -0.98 15.07 3.01
C GLU A 9 -2.41 14.55 3.22
N GLU A 10 -3.25 15.34 3.88
CA GLU A 10 -4.65 14.99 4.16
C GLU A 10 -5.48 14.89 2.87
N GLU A 11 -5.28 15.79 1.91
CA GLU A 11 -5.96 15.74 0.61
C GLU A 11 -5.59 14.46 -0.15
N VAL A 12 -4.30 14.09 -0.15
CA VAL A 12 -3.82 12.87 -0.80
C VAL A 12 -4.39 11.63 -0.12
N LEU A 13 -4.38 11.59 1.22
CA LEU A 13 -4.91 10.44 1.98
C LEU A 13 -6.42 10.28 1.77
N ALA A 14 -7.18 11.37 1.80
CA ALA A 14 -8.63 11.33 1.58
C ALA A 14 -8.99 10.81 0.18
N GLU A 15 -8.27 11.28 -0.85
CA GLU A 15 -8.50 10.80 -2.22
C GLU A 15 -8.12 9.31 -2.37
N LEU A 16 -7.05 8.85 -1.71
CA LEU A 16 -6.70 7.42 -1.72
C LEU A 16 -7.77 6.57 -1.04
N GLU A 17 -8.24 6.97 0.14
CA GLU A 17 -9.32 6.27 0.87
C GLU A 17 -10.60 6.20 0.05
N GLU A 18 -11.00 7.31 -0.58
CA GLU A 18 -12.18 7.36 -1.46
C GLU A 18 -12.04 6.37 -2.63
N LYS A 19 -10.89 6.40 -3.33
CA LYS A 19 -10.66 5.54 -4.50
C LYS A 19 -10.60 4.05 -4.16
N THR A 20 -10.15 3.68 -2.96
CA THR A 20 -10.06 2.27 -2.54
C THR A 20 -11.25 1.82 -1.69
N SER A 21 -12.26 2.68 -1.47
CA SER A 21 -13.37 2.41 -0.54
C SER A 21 -14.25 1.22 -0.94
N GLU A 22 -14.30 0.88 -2.23
CA GLU A 22 -15.10 -0.22 -2.75
C GLU A 22 -14.33 -1.57 -2.79
N ASP A 23 -13.04 -1.56 -2.46
CA ASP A 23 -12.21 -2.77 -2.51
C ASP A 23 -12.65 -3.82 -1.48
N LEU A 24 -12.50 -5.10 -1.86
CA LEU A 24 -12.69 -6.20 -0.93
C LEU A 24 -11.43 -6.39 -0.08
N THR A 25 -11.60 -6.60 1.22
CA THR A 25 -10.52 -7.01 2.11
C THR A 25 -10.43 -8.54 2.18
N PHE A 26 -9.22 -9.10 2.35
CA PHE A 26 -9.02 -10.55 2.44
C PHE A 26 -9.67 -11.19 3.67
N ASP A 27 -9.94 -10.41 4.72
CA ASP A 27 -10.66 -10.85 5.91
C ASP A 27 -12.19 -10.70 5.80
N SER A 28 -12.72 -10.12 4.72
CA SER A 28 -14.17 -9.95 4.53
C SER A 28 -14.94 -11.25 4.26
N GLY A 29 -14.24 -12.36 4.00
CA GLY A 29 -14.85 -13.64 3.59
C GLY A 29 -15.45 -13.63 2.17
N ARG A 30 -15.29 -12.53 1.40
CA ARG A 30 -15.84 -12.38 0.04
C ARG A 30 -14.87 -12.79 -1.07
N ILE A 31 -13.59 -12.98 -0.75
CA ILE A 31 -12.54 -13.36 -1.72
C ILE A 31 -12.29 -14.86 -1.63
N LEU A 32 -12.73 -15.63 -2.64
CA LEU A 32 -12.69 -17.11 -2.61
C LEU A 32 -11.70 -17.76 -3.59
N GLY A 33 -11.27 -17.03 -4.61
CA GLY A 33 -10.44 -17.55 -5.71
C GLY A 33 -9.03 -16.95 -5.79
N SER A 34 -8.61 -16.20 -4.77
CA SER A 34 -7.29 -15.57 -4.74
C SER A 34 -6.22 -16.55 -4.25
N MET A 35 -5.04 -16.55 -4.88
CA MET A 35 -3.84 -17.21 -4.34
C MET A 35 -3.06 -16.33 -3.35
N CYS A 36 -3.50 -15.10 -3.15
CA CYS A 36 -2.96 -14.14 -2.18
C CYS A 36 -3.91 -13.96 -0.98
N THR A 37 -3.37 -13.47 0.14
CA THR A 37 -4.11 -13.10 1.36
C THR A 37 -3.38 -11.97 2.09
N ASN A 38 -3.94 -11.54 3.24
CA ASN A 38 -3.29 -10.57 4.12
C ASN A 38 -1.85 -11.02 4.48
N PRO A 39 -0.86 -10.13 4.40
CA PRO A 39 0.50 -10.48 4.78
C PRO A 39 0.56 -10.76 6.29
N HIS A 40 1.53 -11.58 6.69
CA HIS A 40 1.84 -11.76 8.10
C HIS A 40 2.21 -10.40 8.74
N PRO A 41 1.74 -10.05 9.96
CA PRO A 41 1.99 -8.72 10.56
C PRO A 41 3.47 -8.33 10.61
N PHE A 42 4.34 -9.28 10.95
CA PHE A 42 5.78 -9.06 10.95
C PHE A 42 6.35 -8.75 9.56
N ALA A 43 5.79 -9.32 8.49
CA ALA A 43 6.24 -9.03 7.13
C ALA A 43 5.93 -7.57 6.74
N ALA A 44 4.77 -7.04 7.15
CA ALA A 44 4.43 -5.62 6.94
C ALA A 44 5.42 -4.69 7.68
N GLU A 45 5.82 -5.05 8.91
CA GLU A 45 6.84 -4.30 9.66
C GLU A 45 8.20 -4.32 8.95
N VAL A 46 8.65 -5.48 8.49
CA VAL A 46 9.91 -5.63 7.74
C VAL A 46 9.88 -4.76 6.48
N VAL A 47 8.80 -4.80 5.69
CA VAL A 47 8.66 -3.97 4.48
C VAL A 47 8.75 -2.49 4.84
N ARG A 48 8.01 -2.02 5.85
CA ARG A 48 8.07 -0.61 6.28
C ARG A 48 9.47 -0.19 6.72
N ARG A 49 10.18 -1.06 7.46
CA ARG A 49 11.52 -0.77 8.00
C ARG A 49 12.61 -0.72 6.93
N TYR A 50 12.44 -1.48 5.85
CA TYR A 50 13.47 -1.65 4.82
C TYR A 50 12.98 -1.20 3.44
N ILE A 51 11.98 -0.30 3.38
CA ILE A 51 11.35 0.20 2.14
C ILE A 51 12.35 0.91 1.21
N ASP A 52 13.46 1.39 1.76
CA ASP A 52 14.53 2.11 1.07
C ASP A 52 15.66 1.20 0.56
N ARG A 53 15.62 -0.12 0.82
CA ARG A 53 16.69 -1.04 0.45
C ARG A 53 16.64 -1.40 -1.03
N ASN A 54 17.81 -1.39 -1.67
CA ASN A 54 17.98 -1.82 -3.05
C ASN A 54 18.81 -3.11 -3.12
N LEU A 55 18.14 -4.26 -3.31
CA LEU A 55 18.84 -5.54 -3.47
C LEU A 55 19.67 -5.62 -4.77
N GLY A 56 19.38 -4.77 -5.75
CA GLY A 56 20.16 -4.66 -7.00
C GLY A 56 21.47 -3.91 -6.83
N ASP A 57 21.68 -3.22 -5.70
CA ASP A 57 22.92 -2.53 -5.38
C ASP A 57 23.34 -2.83 -3.92
N PRO A 58 23.82 -4.07 -3.66
CA PRO A 58 24.25 -4.48 -2.33
C PRO A 58 25.57 -3.78 -1.97
N GLY A 59 25.48 -2.60 -1.37
CA GLY A 59 26.65 -1.79 -0.99
C GLY A 59 26.34 -0.32 -0.67
N LEU A 60 25.12 0.15 -0.99
CA LEU A 60 24.61 1.48 -0.62
C LEU A 60 23.94 1.52 0.76
#